data_AF-A0A3C0QWN1-F1
#
_entry.id   AF-A0A3C0QWN1-F1
#
_cell.length_a   1.000
_cell.length_b   1.000
_cell.length_c   1.000
_cell.angle_alpha   90.00
_cell.angle_beta   90.00
_cell.angle_gamma   90.00
#
_symmetry.space_group_name_H-M   'P 1'
#
loop_
_entity.id
_entity.type
_entity.pdbx_description
1 polymer ?
#
loop_
_entity_poly.entity_id
_entity_poly.type
_entity_poly.pdbx_seq_one_letter_code
_entity_poly.pdbx_strand_id
1 'polypeptide(L)'
;GTSRHHWGTDIDINSVEPAYFATDKGKREYRWLCENAAKFGFCQPYTPHGQNRWGGYEEEPWHWSYVPIAANYLIAFQKMVSYQHIRDFDGWETAEELKIIRNFVVNINSNCLIASQ
;
A
#
# COMPACT_ATOMS: atom_id res chain seq x y z
N GLY A 1 -0.66 6.71 12.67
CA GLY A 1 0.30 5.70 12.16
C GLY A 1 0.56 5.91 10.68
N THR A 2 1.53 5.21 10.10
CA THR A 2 1.92 5.33 8.67
C THR A 2 1.31 4.27 7.76
N SER A 3 0.66 3.24 8.30
CA SER A 3 -0.09 2.26 7.50
C SER A 3 -1.30 2.92 6.83
N ARG A 4 -1.55 2.54 5.57
CA ARG A 4 -2.68 3.00 4.75
C ARG A 4 -4.03 2.47 5.24
N HIS A 5 -4.05 1.34 5.97
CA HIS A 5 -5.26 0.82 6.61
C HIS A 5 -5.93 1.85 7.54
N HIS A 6 -5.14 2.73 8.17
CA HIS A 6 -5.68 3.82 9.01
C HIS A 6 -6.54 4.84 8.24
N TRP A 7 -6.43 4.87 6.92
CA TRP A 7 -7.24 5.76 6.09
C TRP A 7 -8.63 5.20 5.79
N GLY A 8 -8.90 3.93 6.14
CA GLY A 8 -10.16 3.26 5.83
C GLY A 8 -10.38 2.99 4.35
N THR A 9 -9.33 3.06 3.53
CA THR A 9 -9.37 2.86 2.08
C THR A 9 -8.70 1.56 1.63
N ASP A 10 -8.05 0.85 2.54
CA ASP A 10 -7.23 -0.32 2.22
C ASP A 10 -7.80 -1.53 2.95
N ILE A 11 -7.79 -2.69 2.29
CA ILE A 11 -8.34 -3.95 2.81
C ILE A 11 -7.38 -5.11 2.52
N ASP A 12 -7.34 -6.07 3.45
CA ASP A 12 -6.62 -7.33 3.29
C ASP A 12 -7.62 -8.45 2.97
N ILE A 13 -7.40 -9.17 1.88
CA ILE A 13 -8.34 -10.19 1.38
C ILE A 13 -7.76 -11.60 1.60
N ASN A 14 -8.58 -12.48 2.17
CA ASN A 14 -8.34 -13.91 2.44
C ASN A 14 -7.29 -14.26 3.49
N SER A 15 -6.04 -13.83 3.34
CA SER A 15 -4.94 -14.18 4.26
C SER A 15 -3.82 -13.14 4.18
N VAL A 16 -3.12 -12.89 5.28
CA VAL A 16 -1.90 -12.06 5.30
C VAL A 16 -0.62 -12.90 5.18
N GLU A 17 -0.75 -14.19 4.87
CA GLU A 17 0.36 -15.12 4.76
C GLU A 17 0.72 -15.37 3.29
N PRO A 18 1.98 -15.10 2.86
CA PRO A 18 2.42 -15.40 1.49
C PRO A 18 2.21 -16.86 1.08
N ALA A 19 2.33 -17.79 2.04
CA ALA A 19 2.13 -19.21 1.81
C ALA A 19 0.72 -19.54 1.28
N TYR A 20 -0.31 -18.77 1.66
CA TYR A 20 -1.66 -18.94 1.13
C TYR A 20 -1.71 -18.74 -0.37
N PHE A 21 -1.06 -17.67 -0.85
CA PHE A 21 -1.01 -17.29 -2.26
C PHE A 21 -0.07 -18.16 -3.11
N ALA A 22 0.71 -19.04 -2.48
CA ALA A 22 1.45 -20.09 -3.17
C ALA A 22 0.58 -21.33 -3.49
N THR A 23 -0.55 -21.51 -2.82
CA THR A 23 -1.50 -22.61 -3.10
C THR A 23 -2.26 -22.40 -4.41
N ASP A 24 -2.83 -23.47 -4.97
CA ASP A 24 -3.65 -23.34 -6.19
C ASP A 24 -4.88 -22.45 -6.00
N LYS A 25 -5.47 -22.45 -4.79
CA LYS A 25 -6.61 -21.59 -4.46
C LYS A 25 -6.18 -20.12 -4.41
N GLY A 26 -5.16 -19.81 -3.61
CA GLY A 26 -4.66 -18.44 -3.47
C GLY A 26 -4.15 -17.86 -4.81
N LYS A 27 -3.49 -18.67 -5.64
CA LYS A 27 -3.09 -18.26 -7.00
C LYS A 27 -4.27 -17.87 -7.88
N ARG A 28 -5.37 -18.64 -7.84
CA ARG A 28 -6.59 -18.32 -8.61
C ARG A 28 -7.25 -17.02 -8.12
N GLU A 29 -7.33 -16.85 -6.82
CA GLU A 29 -7.94 -15.66 -6.21
C GLU A 29 -7.10 -14.40 -6.47
N TYR A 30 -5.78 -14.47 -6.30
CA TYR A 30 -4.88 -13.35 -6.62
C TYR A 30 -4.93 -12.99 -8.10
N ARG A 31 -4.91 -13.98 -9.00
CA ARG A 31 -5.09 -13.73 -10.44
C ARG A 31 -6.41 -13.02 -10.71
N TRP A 32 -7.51 -13.48 -10.11
CA TRP A 32 -8.80 -12.84 -10.27
C TRP A 32 -8.76 -11.38 -9.79
N LEU A 33 -8.14 -11.11 -8.64
CA LEU A 33 -8.00 -9.74 -8.13
C LEU A 33 -7.18 -8.86 -9.09
N CYS A 34 -6.03 -9.34 -9.58
CA CYS A 34 -5.23 -8.63 -10.58
C CYS A 34 -6.02 -8.29 -11.86
N GLU A 35 -6.91 -9.17 -12.29
CA GLU A 35 -7.72 -8.99 -13.51
C GLU A 35 -9.00 -8.16 -13.31
N ASN A 36 -9.51 -8.07 -12.07
CA ASN A 36 -10.87 -7.55 -11.80
C ASN A 36 -10.93 -6.42 -10.79
N ALA A 37 -10.00 -6.29 -9.85
CA ALA A 37 -10.06 -5.31 -8.76
C ALA A 37 -10.21 -3.85 -9.27
N ALA A 38 -9.52 -3.51 -10.37
CA ALA A 38 -9.59 -2.20 -10.99
C ALA A 38 -11.02 -1.83 -11.45
N LYS A 39 -11.85 -2.81 -11.82
CA LYS A 39 -13.27 -2.60 -12.20
C LYS A 39 -14.12 -2.09 -11.04
N PHE A 40 -13.65 -2.29 -9.81
CA PHE A 40 -14.28 -1.85 -8.56
C PHE A 40 -13.55 -0.68 -7.91
N GLY A 41 -12.58 -0.08 -8.60
CA GLY A 41 -11.78 1.04 -8.08
C GLY A 41 -10.63 0.63 -7.15
N PHE A 42 -10.29 -0.67 -7.08
CA PHE A 42 -9.20 -1.17 -6.26
C PHE A 42 -7.91 -1.34 -7.07
N CYS A 43 -6.77 -1.08 -6.43
CA CYS A 43 -5.43 -1.26 -6.96
C CYS A 43 -4.54 -1.88 -5.90
N GLN A 44 -3.55 -2.69 -6.30
CA GLN A 44 -2.57 -3.26 -5.39
C GLN A 44 -1.36 -2.30 -5.25
N PRO A 45 -1.19 -1.64 -4.08
CA PRO A 45 -0.10 -0.68 -3.87
C PRO A 45 1.26 -1.37 -3.68
N TYR A 46 1.26 -2.58 -3.13
CA TYR A 46 2.45 -3.35 -2.76
C TYR A 46 2.68 -4.51 -3.76
N THR A 47 3.11 -4.15 -4.97
CA THR A 47 3.55 -5.12 -6.01
C THR A 47 5.00 -5.54 -5.78
N PRO A 48 5.55 -6.49 -6.56
CA PRO A 48 6.99 -6.73 -6.58
C PRO A 48 7.77 -5.44 -6.84
N HIS A 49 8.97 -5.35 -6.25
CA HIS A 49 9.90 -4.25 -6.55
C HIS A 49 10.32 -4.32 -8.02
N GLY A 50 10.47 -3.15 -8.65
CA GLY A 50 10.78 -3.05 -10.08
C GLY A 50 10.46 -1.67 -10.63
N GLN A 51 9.89 -1.62 -11.84
CA GLN A 51 9.64 -0.37 -12.55
C GLN A 51 8.61 0.53 -11.85
N ASN A 52 7.60 -0.05 -11.18
CA ASN A 52 6.48 0.71 -10.60
C ASN A 52 6.70 1.15 -9.15
N ARG A 53 7.66 0.54 -8.43
CA ARG A 53 8.03 0.85 -7.04
C ARG A 53 9.41 0.25 -6.75
N TRP A 54 10.23 0.95 -5.98
CA TRP A 54 11.66 0.60 -5.82
C TRP A 54 12.03 0.06 -4.43
N GLY A 55 11.09 -0.01 -3.48
CA GLY A 55 11.36 -0.47 -2.12
C GLY A 55 10.18 -0.25 -1.17
N GLY A 56 10.45 -0.24 0.14
CA GLY A 56 9.42 -0.16 1.17
C GLY A 56 8.92 -1.54 1.56
N TYR A 57 7.60 -1.68 1.69
CA TYR A 57 6.97 -2.99 1.87
C TYR A 57 7.31 -3.97 0.73
N GLU A 58 7.30 -5.26 1.05
CA GLU A 58 7.44 -6.34 0.06
C GLU A 58 6.15 -6.49 -0.77
N GLU A 59 6.11 -7.45 -1.69
CA GLU A 59 4.86 -7.79 -2.39
C GLU A 59 3.82 -8.32 -1.39
N GLU A 60 2.64 -7.71 -1.38
CA GLU A 60 1.51 -8.13 -0.55
C GLU A 60 0.31 -8.44 -1.46
N PRO A 61 0.10 -9.71 -1.84
CA PRO A 61 -1.00 -10.12 -2.74
C PRO A 61 -2.40 -9.95 -2.13
N TRP A 62 -2.48 -9.78 -0.81
CA TRP A 62 -3.71 -9.55 -0.07
C TRP A 62 -4.11 -8.09 0.08
N HIS A 63 -3.19 -7.14 -0.10
CA HIS A 63 -3.42 -5.74 0.23
C HIS A 63 -3.96 -4.96 -0.98
N TRP A 64 -5.18 -4.44 -0.88
CA TRP A 64 -5.87 -3.72 -1.96
C TRP A 64 -6.37 -2.36 -1.48
N SER A 65 -6.07 -1.31 -2.23
CA SER A 65 -6.41 0.08 -1.90
C SER A 65 -7.48 0.62 -2.84
N TYR A 66 -8.53 1.22 -2.28
CA TYR A 66 -9.61 1.90 -3.01
C TYR A 66 -9.14 3.27 -3.48
N VAL A 67 -8.69 3.33 -4.73
CA VAL A 67 -8.00 4.47 -5.35
C VAL A 67 -8.80 5.77 -5.33
N PRO A 68 -10.13 5.79 -5.58
CA PRO A 68 -10.90 7.04 -5.64
C PRO A 68 -10.79 7.94 -4.40
N ILE A 69 -10.52 7.35 -3.23
CA ILE A 69 -10.30 8.08 -1.97
C ILE A 69 -8.82 8.07 -1.59
N ALA A 70 -8.15 6.92 -1.69
CA ALA A 70 -6.79 6.74 -1.20
C ALA A 70 -5.76 7.65 -1.88
N ALA A 71 -5.96 7.97 -3.16
CA ALA A 71 -5.07 8.89 -3.89
C ALA A 71 -5.07 10.31 -3.27
N ASN A 72 -6.26 10.81 -2.92
CA ASN A 72 -6.39 12.12 -2.27
C ASN A 72 -5.79 12.14 -0.86
N TYR A 73 -5.93 11.04 -0.11
CA TYR A 73 -5.34 10.92 1.21
C TYR A 73 -3.82 10.82 1.17
N LEU A 74 -3.23 10.16 0.17
CA LEU A 74 -1.78 10.18 -0.02
C LEU A 74 -1.28 11.60 -0.30
N ILE A 75 -1.97 12.35 -1.18
CA ILE A 75 -1.63 13.76 -1.46
C ILE A 75 -1.73 14.61 -0.18
N ALA A 76 -2.79 14.43 0.62
CA ALA A 76 -2.97 15.14 1.87
C ALA A 76 -1.86 14.76 2.89
N PHE A 77 -1.54 13.48 3.02
CA PHE A 77 -0.48 12.99 3.89
C PHE A 77 0.86 13.66 3.53
N GLN A 78 1.23 13.68 2.25
CA GLN A 78 2.49 14.31 1.78
C GLN A 78 2.56 15.82 2.07
N LYS A 79 1.42 16.50 2.18
CA LYS A 79 1.36 17.94 2.47
C LYS A 79 1.34 18.25 3.96
N MET A 80 0.73 17.38 4.76
CA MET A 80 0.41 17.66 6.16
C MET A 80 1.34 16.95 7.14
N VAL A 81 1.87 15.79 6.77
CA VAL A 81 2.64 14.93 7.66
C VAL A 81 4.13 15.07 7.39
N SER A 82 4.88 15.22 8.47
CA SER A 82 6.35 15.31 8.52
C SER A 82 6.85 14.48 9.70
N TYR A 83 8.16 14.31 9.84
CA TYR A 83 8.72 13.57 10.99
C TYR A 83 8.39 14.20 12.35
N GLN A 84 8.06 15.49 12.40
CA GLN A 84 7.57 16.13 13.64
C GLN A 84 6.24 15.56 14.13
N HIS A 85 5.47 14.91 13.26
CA HIS A 85 4.21 14.24 13.58
C HIS A 85 4.40 12.74 13.86
N ILE A 86 5.62 12.22 13.70
CA ILE A 86 5.97 10.81 13.89
C ILE A 86 6.97 10.76 15.04
N ARG A 87 6.47 11.00 16.24
CA ARG A 87 7.25 11.11 17.48
C ARG A 87 6.45 10.61 18.68
N ASP A 88 7.10 10.60 19.84
CA ASP A 88 6.48 10.31 21.14
C ASP A 88 6.03 8.84 21.33
N PHE A 89 6.71 7.89 20.67
CA PHE A 89 6.55 6.44 20.86
C PHE A 89 7.87 5.70 20.61
N ASP A 90 8.14 4.59 21.29
CA ASP A 90 9.42 3.87 21.18
C ASP A 90 9.85 3.61 19.72
N GLY A 91 11.07 4.02 19.37
CA GLY A 91 11.68 3.82 18.06
C GLY A 91 11.38 4.91 17.02
N TRP A 92 10.58 5.92 17.37
CA TRP A 92 10.27 7.05 16.48
C TRP A 92 11.52 7.79 15.96
N GLU A 93 12.62 7.76 16.72
CA GLU A 93 13.88 8.42 16.41
C GLU A 93 14.49 7.93 15.09
N THR A 94 14.19 6.68 14.71
CA THR A 94 14.67 6.06 13.46
C THR A 94 13.87 6.48 12.22
N ALA A 95 12.71 7.14 12.40
CA ALA A 95 11.77 7.42 11.32
C ALA A 95 12.40 8.21 10.17
N GLU A 96 13.22 9.22 10.49
CA GLU A 96 13.90 10.05 9.50
C GLU A 96 15.07 9.33 8.83
N GLU A 97 15.88 8.61 9.60
CA GLU A 97 17.00 7.80 9.10
C GLU A 97 16.52 6.73 8.11
N LEU A 98 15.47 6.00 8.48
CA LEU A 98 14.83 4.97 7.65
C LEU A 98 13.98 5.57 6.52
N LYS A 99 13.84 6.90 6.48
CA LYS A 99 13.08 7.68 5.51
C LYS A 99 11.64 7.17 5.38
N ILE A 100 10.96 6.93 6.50
CA ILE A 100 9.74 6.10 6.48
C ILE A 100 8.61 6.67 5.60
N ILE A 101 8.50 8.00 5.52
CA ILE A 101 7.51 8.66 4.66
C ILE A 101 7.80 8.34 3.18
N ARG A 102 9.06 8.53 2.75
CA ARG A 102 9.48 8.26 1.37
C ARG A 102 9.41 6.78 1.04
N ASN A 103 9.93 5.94 1.92
CA ASN A 103 10.18 4.54 1.63
C ASN A 103 8.94 3.67 1.81
N PHE A 104 8.07 3.97 2.78
CA PHE A 104 6.96 3.07 3.16
C PHE A 104 5.56 3.68 2.92
N VAL A 105 5.42 5.01 2.92
CA VAL A 105 4.12 5.66 2.68
C VAL A 105 3.93 6.02 1.20
N VAL A 106 4.92 6.70 0.61
CA VAL A 106 4.83 7.24 -0.76
C VAL A 106 5.20 6.21 -1.83
N ASN A 107 6.05 5.24 -1.49
CA ASN A 107 6.51 4.22 -2.43
C ASN A 107 5.44 3.13 -2.61
N ILE A 108 4.51 3.39 -3.50
CA ILE A 108 3.47 2.46 -3.93
C ILE A 108 3.48 2.32 -5.45
N ASN A 109 2.84 1.26 -5.94
CA ASN A 109 2.59 1.07 -7.37
C ASN A 109 1.98 2.34 -7.98
N SER A 110 2.64 2.87 -9.01
CA SER A 110 2.26 4.10 -9.70
C SER A 110 0.84 4.07 -10.28
N ASN A 111 0.33 2.87 -10.61
CA ASN A 111 -1.05 2.68 -11.06
C ASN A 111 -2.10 3.01 -9.98
N CYS A 112 -1.70 3.10 -8.71
CA CYS A 112 -2.58 3.45 -7.60
C CYS A 112 -2.55 4.94 -7.25
N LEU A 113 -1.84 5.79 -8.01
CA LEU A 113 -1.67 7.22 -7.74
C LEU A 113 -2.74 8.11 -8.37
N ILE A 114 -3.51 7.60 -9.34
CA ILE A 114 -4.52 8.36 -10.06
C ILE A 114 -5.76 7.49 -10.15
N ALA A 115 -6.92 8.04 -9.77
CA ALA A 115 -8.18 7.39 -10.08
C ALA A 115 -8.34 7.37 -11.61
N SER A 116 -8.41 6.18 -12.21
CA SER A 116 -8.84 6.03 -13.60
C SER A 116 -10.18 6.76 -13.73
N GLN A 117 -10.21 7.79 -14.58
CA GLN A 117 -11.44 8.49 -14.95
C GLN A 117 -12.34 7.59 -15.77
#